data_AF-A0A8T2QDN9-F1
#
_entry.id   AF-A0A8T2QDN9-F1
#
_cell.length_a   1.000
_cell.length_b   1.000
_cell.length_c   1.000
_cell.angle_alpha   90.00
_cell.angle_beta   90.00
_cell.angle_gamma   90.00
#
_symmetry.space_group_name_H-M   'P 1'
#
loop_
_entity.id
_entity.type
_entity.pdbx_description
1 polymer ?
#
loop_
_entity_poly.entity_id
_entity_poly.type
_entity_poly.pdbx_seq_one_letter_code
_entity_poly.pdbx_strand_id
1 'polypeptide(L)'
;MLVISTTAAGYIMGSGPSVDLYGLSCTCLGTFFLAAGANTINQVLEVENDARMKRTCWRPLPSGRISLEHAVVLAAATSISGIALLTSQVNCVAAGLGAINLALYTLVYTPLKKIHPINTSIGAAVGAIPPLLG
;
A
#
# COMPACT_ATOMS: atom_id res chain seq x y z
N MET A 1 -3.29 4.37 7.21
CA MET A 1 -4.32 5.37 7.56
C MET A 1 -4.06 6.69 6.86
N LEU A 2 -2.87 7.31 7.00
CA LEU A 2 -2.54 8.55 6.26
C LEU A 2 -2.78 8.43 4.74
N VAL A 3 -2.33 7.32 4.12
CA VAL A 3 -2.53 7.03 2.68
C VAL A 3 -4.00 7.15 2.26
N ILE A 4 -4.92 6.64 3.08
CA ILE A 4 -6.35 6.63 2.76
C ILE A 4 -6.92 8.03 2.92
N SER A 5 -6.52 8.75 3.97
CA SER A 5 -6.91 10.15 4.17
C SER A 5 -6.44 11.04 3.02
N THR A 6 -5.22 10.83 2.52
CA THR A 6 -4.69 11.59 1.38
C THR A 6 -5.39 11.24 0.07
N THR A 7 -5.76 9.97 -0.14
CA THR A 7 -6.58 9.56 -1.29
C THR A 7 -7.98 10.15 -1.22
N ALA A 8 -8.63 10.11 -0.05
CA ALA A 8 -9.95 10.72 0.12
C ALA A 8 -9.92 12.22 -0.17
N ALA A 9 -8.88 12.93 0.28
CA ALA A 9 -8.69 14.34 -0.01
C ALA A 9 -8.50 14.60 -1.53
N GLY A 10 -7.68 13.80 -2.21
CA GLY A 10 -7.50 13.86 -3.66
C GLY A 10 -8.82 13.70 -4.41
N TYR A 11 -9.59 12.67 -4.04
CA TYR A 11 -10.88 12.37 -4.66
C TYR A 11 -11.87 13.52 -4.50
N ILE A 12 -12.00 14.06 -3.29
CA ILE A 12 -12.89 15.20 -3.02
C ILE A 12 -12.47 16.41 -3.85
N MET A 13 -11.17 16.68 -3.98
CA MET A 13 -10.67 17.78 -4.80
C MET A 13 -10.94 17.55 -6.29
N GLY A 14 -10.89 16.31 -6.78
CA GLY A 14 -11.17 15.94 -8.17
C GLY A 14 -12.66 15.83 -8.52
N SER A 15 -13.55 15.72 -7.53
CA SER A 15 -14.98 15.43 -7.71
C SER A 15 -15.83 16.59 -8.27
N GLY A 16 -15.30 17.81 -8.33
CA GLY A 16 -16.09 18.98 -8.76
C GLY A 16 -17.22 19.33 -7.77
N PRO A 17 -18.41 19.79 -8.24
CA PRO A 17 -19.46 20.32 -7.37
C PRO A 17 -20.23 19.27 -6.55
N SER A 18 -20.14 17.98 -6.92
CA SER A 18 -20.83 16.89 -6.21
C SER A 18 -19.91 15.70 -6.04
N VAL A 19 -19.73 15.25 -4.79
CA VAL A 19 -18.91 14.07 -4.47
C VAL A 19 -19.76 12.81 -4.57
N ASP A 20 -19.36 11.88 -5.44
CA ASP A 20 -19.92 10.54 -5.43
C ASP A 20 -19.36 9.75 -4.23
N LEU A 21 -20.19 9.60 -3.19
CA LEU A 21 -19.83 8.88 -1.97
C LEU A 21 -19.59 7.39 -2.21
N TYR A 22 -20.23 6.79 -3.22
CA TYR A 22 -20.01 5.39 -3.56
C TYR A 22 -18.61 5.20 -4.13
N GLY A 23 -18.26 5.95 -5.18
CA GLY A 23 -16.91 5.95 -5.76
C GLY A 23 -15.82 6.32 -4.76
N LEU A 24 -16.06 7.31 -3.89
CA LEU A 24 -15.13 7.66 -2.80
C LEU A 24 -14.87 6.46 -1.86
N SER A 25 -15.94 5.76 -1.46
CA SER A 25 -15.86 4.61 -0.57
C SER A 25 -15.10 3.45 -1.23
N CYS A 26 -15.42 3.14 -2.49
CA CYS A 26 -14.71 2.12 -3.27
C CYS A 26 -13.22 2.46 -3.45
N THR A 27 -12.90 3.73 -3.72
CA THR A 27 -11.52 4.21 -3.86
C THR A 27 -10.74 4.08 -2.56
N CYS A 28 -11.35 4.48 -1.43
CA CYS A 28 -10.74 4.34 -0.10
C CYS A 28 -10.52 2.87 0.28
N LEU A 29 -11.50 2.00 0.03
CA LEU A 29 -11.40 0.57 0.32
C LEU A 29 -10.35 -0.13 -0.56
N GLY A 30 -10.32 0.17 -1.86
CA GLY A 30 -9.32 -0.38 -2.77
C GLY A 30 -7.92 0.03 -2.35
N THR A 31 -7.73 1.31 -2.02
CA THR A 31 -6.47 1.85 -1.50
C THR A 31 -6.08 1.22 -0.16
N PHE A 32 -7.04 0.99 0.74
CA PHE A 32 -6.79 0.29 2.00
C PHE A 32 -6.26 -1.12 1.77
N PHE A 33 -6.86 -1.88 0.85
CA PHE A 33 -6.38 -3.23 0.52
C PHE A 33 -4.98 -3.22 -0.08
N LEU A 34 -4.68 -2.30 -0.99
CA LEU A 34 -3.32 -2.14 -1.53
C LEU A 34 -2.31 -1.78 -0.44
N ALA A 35 -2.66 -0.85 0.45
CA ALA A 35 -1.78 -0.47 1.57
C ALA A 35 -1.57 -1.62 2.57
N ALA A 36 -2.60 -2.42 2.83
CA ALA A 36 -2.50 -3.61 3.68
C ALA A 36 -1.59 -4.68 3.06
N GLY A 37 -1.73 -4.94 1.76
CA GLY A 37 -0.87 -5.83 1.00
C GLY A 37 0.59 -5.35 1.01
N ALA A 38 0.82 -4.08 0.69
CA ALA A 38 2.14 -3.45 0.70
C ALA A 38 2.84 -3.56 2.08
N ASN A 39 2.10 -3.30 3.16
CA ASN A 39 2.64 -3.38 4.52
C ASN A 39 2.96 -4.83 4.92
N THR A 40 2.14 -5.79 4.49
CA THR A 40 2.40 -7.22 4.72
C THR A 40 3.66 -7.68 3.97
N ILE A 41 3.80 -7.32 2.69
CA ILE A 41 5.02 -7.60 1.91
C ILE A 41 6.25 -6.96 2.56
N ASN A 42 6.14 -5.71 3.03
CA ASN A 42 7.24 -5.06 3.71
C ASN A 42 7.69 -5.84 4.96
N GLN A 43 6.75 -6.36 5.76
CA GLN A 43 7.09 -7.20 6.92
C GLN A 43 7.70 -8.54 6.52
N VAL A 44 7.26 -9.14 5.41
CA VAL A 44 7.88 -10.35 4.82
C VAL A 44 9.33 -10.08 4.44
N LEU A 45 9.61 -8.96 3.75
CA LEU A 45 10.96 -8.58 3.30
C LEU A 45 11.90 -8.13 4.43
N GLU A 46 11.35 -7.67 5.56
CA GLU A 46 12.11 -7.18 6.71
C GLU A 46 12.16 -8.19 7.87
N VAL A 47 11.66 -9.43 7.71
CA VAL A 47 11.50 -10.40 8.82
C VAL A 47 12.78 -10.61 9.65
N GLU A 48 13.92 -10.82 9.00
CA GLU A 48 15.21 -11.04 9.68
C GLU A 48 15.71 -9.79 10.41
N ASN A 49 15.53 -8.62 9.79
CA ASN A 49 15.91 -7.34 10.39
C ASN A 49 15.02 -7.01 11.58
N ASP A 50 13.71 -7.22 11.44
CA ASP A 50 12.74 -6.98 12.49
C ASP A 50 12.99 -7.89 13.69
N ALA A 51 13.41 -9.13 13.49
CA ALA A 51 13.78 -10.04 14.57
C ALA A 51 14.95 -9.51 15.42
N ARG A 52 15.86 -8.72 14.83
CA ARG A 52 17.05 -8.17 15.51
C ARG A 52 16.79 -6.81 16.19
N MET A 53 15.61 -6.22 16.02
CA MET A 53 15.29 -4.88 16.51
C MET A 53 14.35 -4.92 17.71
N LYS A 54 14.75 -4.30 18.84
CA LYS A 54 13.94 -4.23 20.08
C LYS A 54 12.50 -3.71 19.86
N ARG A 55 12.33 -2.81 18.89
CA ARG A 55 11.02 -2.21 18.57
C ARG A 55 10.12 -3.13 17.73
N THR A 56 10.68 -4.01 16.91
CA THR A 56 9.91 -4.76 15.89
C THR A 56 10.02 -6.29 16.02
N CYS A 57 10.81 -6.80 16.95
CA CYS A 57 10.95 -8.24 17.21
C CYS A 57 9.65 -8.93 17.62
N TRP A 58 8.68 -8.19 18.16
CA TRP A 58 7.35 -8.68 18.55
C TRP A 58 6.30 -8.65 17.42
N ARG A 59 6.69 -8.24 16.20
CA ARG A 59 5.78 -8.30 15.04
C ARG A 59 5.36 -9.74 14.75
N PRO A 60 4.19 -9.98 14.13
CA PRO A 60 3.64 -11.32 13.94
C PRO A 60 4.57 -12.31 13.21
N LEU A 61 5.30 -11.84 12.20
CA LEU A 61 6.22 -12.66 11.40
C LEU A 61 7.52 -13.01 12.16
N PRO A 62 8.30 -12.05 12.69
CA PRO A 62 9.49 -12.35 13.49
C PRO A 62 9.23 -13.18 14.74
N SER A 63 8.06 -13.02 15.37
CA SER A 63 7.67 -13.78 16.56
C SER A 63 7.05 -15.16 16.25
N GLY A 64 6.91 -15.52 14.97
CA GLY A 64 6.38 -16.82 14.55
C GLY A 64 4.87 -17.02 14.77
N ARG A 65 4.11 -15.96 15.09
CA ARG A 65 2.64 -16.04 15.29
C ARG A 65 1.88 -16.29 13.99
N ILE A 66 2.46 -15.94 12.85
CA ILE A 66 1.95 -16.17 11.50
C ILE A 66 3.10 -16.74 10.67
N SER A 67 2.85 -17.79 9.89
CA SER A 67 3.89 -18.34 9.00
C SER A 67 4.12 -17.41 7.80
N LEU A 68 5.34 -17.47 7.24
CA LEU A 68 5.72 -16.66 6.09
C LEU A 68 4.77 -16.88 4.89
N GLU A 69 4.39 -18.14 4.65
CA GLU A 69 3.49 -18.54 3.58
C GLU A 69 2.11 -17.90 3.72
N HIS A 70 1.52 -17.93 4.93
CA HIS A 70 0.23 -17.28 5.18
C HIS A 70 0.29 -15.78 4.96
N ALA A 71 1.39 -15.12 5.35
CA ALA A 71 1.56 -13.69 5.13
C ALA A 71 1.69 -13.35 3.63
N VAL A 72 2.40 -14.17 2.85
CA VAL A 72 2.53 -13.99 1.39
C VAL A 72 1.17 -14.17 0.71
N VAL A 73 0.42 -15.22 1.07
CA VAL A 73 -0.93 -15.46 0.52
C VAL A 73 -1.87 -14.31 0.87
N LEU A 74 -1.86 -13.86 2.14
CA LEU A 74 -2.68 -12.72 2.57
C LEU A 74 -2.32 -11.45 1.80
N ALA A 75 -1.02 -11.18 1.61
CA ALA A 75 -0.56 -10.02 0.87
C ALA A 75 -0.98 -10.06 -0.60
N ALA A 76 -0.86 -11.22 -1.24
CA ALA A 76 -1.29 -11.41 -2.62
C ALA A 76 -2.81 -11.25 -2.74
N ALA A 77 -3.59 -11.91 -1.87
CA ALA A 77 -5.04 -11.84 -1.87
C ALA A 77 -5.56 -10.42 -1.67
N THR A 78 -5.02 -9.69 -0.68
CA THR A 78 -5.41 -8.30 -0.41
C THR A 78 -5.00 -7.37 -1.54
N SER A 79 -3.79 -7.53 -2.10
CA SER A 79 -3.33 -6.71 -3.23
C SER A 79 -4.19 -6.91 -4.48
N ILE A 80 -4.44 -8.17 -4.85
CA ILE A 80 -5.28 -8.52 -6.00
C ILE A 80 -6.70 -8.00 -5.80
N SER A 81 -7.27 -8.15 -4.60
CA SER A 81 -8.60 -7.65 -4.28
C SER A 81 -8.68 -6.13 -4.38
N GLY A 82 -7.64 -5.41 -3.92
CA GLY A 82 -7.55 -3.96 -4.07
C GLY A 82 -7.51 -3.51 -5.53
N ILE A 83 -6.67 -4.14 -6.36
CA ILE A 83 -6.59 -3.84 -7.80
C ILE A 83 -7.93 -4.15 -8.49
N ALA A 84 -8.52 -5.31 -8.21
CA ALA A 84 -9.79 -5.72 -8.81
C ALA A 84 -10.94 -4.76 -8.42
N LEU A 85 -10.98 -4.32 -7.16
CA LEU A 85 -11.98 -3.36 -6.69
C LEU A 85 -11.82 -2.00 -7.39
N LEU A 86 -10.60 -1.47 -7.47
CA LEU A 86 -10.35 -0.20 -8.16
C LEU A 86 -10.65 -0.29 -9.66
N THR A 87 -10.32 -1.41 -10.29
CA THR A 87 -10.55 -1.61 -11.73
C THR A 87 -12.04 -1.69 -12.05
N SER A 88 -12.82 -2.36 -11.20
CA SER A 88 -14.25 -2.61 -11.45
C SER A 88 -15.16 -1.47 -10.99
N GLN A 89 -14.83 -0.79 -9.90
CA GLN A 89 -15.72 0.22 -9.28
C GLN A 89 -15.25 1.66 -9.47
N VAL A 90 -13.98 1.89 -9.84
CA VAL A 90 -13.41 3.24 -9.94
C VAL A 90 -12.98 3.54 -11.38
N ASN A 91 -11.82 3.03 -11.81
CA ASN A 91 -11.34 3.04 -13.20
C ASN A 91 -9.96 2.34 -13.31
N CYS A 92 -9.57 2.04 -14.56
CA CYS A 92 -8.28 1.40 -14.85
C CYS A 92 -7.06 2.27 -14.51
N VAL A 93 -7.18 3.60 -14.54
CA VAL A 93 -6.06 4.51 -14.24
C VAL A 93 -5.72 4.46 -12.74
N ALA A 94 -6.72 4.55 -11.87
CA ALA A 94 -6.59 4.43 -10.43
C ALA A 94 -6.03 3.05 -10.05
N ALA A 95 -6.53 1.98 -10.68
CA ALA A 95 -5.98 0.63 -10.49
C ALA A 95 -4.51 0.54 -10.93
N GLY A 96 -4.15 1.11 -12.07
CA GLY A 96 -2.78 1.16 -12.57
C GLY A 96 -1.84 1.93 -11.64
N LEU A 97 -2.25 3.12 -11.19
CA LEU A 97 -1.52 3.91 -10.21
C LEU A 97 -1.35 3.16 -8.89
N GLY A 98 -2.39 2.48 -8.42
CA GLY A 98 -2.34 1.65 -7.21
C GLY A 98 -1.37 0.48 -7.34
N ALA A 99 -1.38 -0.23 -8.47
CA ALA A 99 -0.48 -1.34 -8.75
C ALA A 99 0.98 -0.88 -8.88
N ILE A 100 1.22 0.24 -9.56
CA ILE A 100 2.54 0.88 -9.66
C ILE A 100 3.02 1.29 -8.27
N ASN A 101 2.16 1.90 -7.45
CA ASN A 101 2.52 2.31 -6.10
C ASN A 101 2.90 1.12 -5.20
N LEU A 102 2.13 0.03 -5.29
CA LEU A 102 2.42 -1.23 -4.60
C LEU A 102 3.79 -1.79 -5.02
N ALA A 103 4.07 -1.85 -6.32
CA ALA A 103 5.34 -2.34 -6.85
C ALA A 103 6.52 -1.42 -6.47
N LEU A 104 6.37 -0.10 -6.62
CA LEU A 104 7.39 0.88 -6.23
C LEU A 104 7.71 0.79 -4.74
N TYR A 105 6.70 0.68 -3.88
CA TYR A 105 6.93 0.56 -2.44
C TYR A 105 7.66 -0.73 -2.09
N THR A 106 7.18 -1.86 -2.58
CA THR A 106 7.65 -3.19 -2.15
C THR A 106 8.93 -3.65 -2.84
N LEU A 107 9.06 -3.44 -4.15
CA LEU A 107 10.17 -3.93 -4.96
C LEU A 107 11.32 -2.93 -5.09
N VAL A 108 11.05 -1.63 -4.93
CA VAL A 108 12.07 -0.59 -5.10
C VAL A 108 12.39 0.05 -3.75
N TYR A 109 11.43 0.70 -3.09
CA TYR A 109 11.69 1.45 -1.87
C TYR A 109 12.19 0.57 -0.71
N THR A 110 11.49 -0.53 -0.38
CA THR A 110 11.88 -1.42 0.72
C THR A 110 13.31 -1.97 0.61
N PRO A 111 13.77 -2.49 -0.54
CA PRO A 111 15.17 -2.91 -0.68
C PRO A 111 16.14 -1.73 -0.72
N LEU A 112 15.83 -0.63 -1.42
CA LEU A 112 16.73 0.53 -1.51
C LEU A 112 16.96 1.21 -0.15
N LYS A 113 15.99 1.13 0.76
CA LYS A 113 16.12 1.63 2.14
C LYS A 113 17.37 1.11 2.84
N LYS A 114 17.86 -0.09 2.50
CA LYS A 114 19.04 -0.72 3.10
C LYS A 114 20.37 -0.33 2.40
N ILE A 115 20.30 0.25 1.20
CA ILE A 115 21.45 0.38 0.29
C ILE A 115 21.83 1.84 0.03
N HIS A 116 20.84 2.70 -0.28
CA HIS A 116 21.12 4.05 -0.78
C HIS A 116 20.21 5.12 -0.16
N PRO A 117 20.70 6.34 0.13
CA PRO A 117 19.90 7.47 0.64
C PRO A 117 18.83 7.98 -0.34
N ILE A 118 18.85 7.56 -1.61
CA ILE A 118 17.84 7.92 -2.63
C ILE A 118 16.46 7.36 -2.27
N ASN A 119 16.38 6.42 -1.30
CA ASN A 119 15.12 5.93 -0.76
C ASN A 119 14.14 7.05 -0.39
N THR A 120 14.62 8.22 0.03
CA THR A 120 13.76 9.33 0.48
C THR A 120 13.00 9.95 -0.69
N SER A 121 13.66 10.13 -1.84
CA SER A 121 13.03 10.62 -3.06
C SER A 121 11.99 9.63 -3.60
N ILE A 122 12.27 8.33 -3.52
CA ILE A 122 11.33 7.28 -3.93
C ILE A 122 10.15 7.22 -2.96
N GLY A 123 10.41 7.34 -1.66
CA GLY A 123 9.37 7.43 -0.64
C GLY A 123 8.46 8.65 -0.86
N ALA A 124 9.01 9.78 -1.28
CA ALA A 124 8.23 10.96 -1.65
C ALA A 124 7.35 10.69 -2.89
N ALA A 125 7.87 10.02 -3.92
CA ALA A 125 7.08 9.63 -5.08
C ALA A 125 5.92 8.68 -4.69
N VAL A 126 6.20 7.67 -3.87
CA VAL A 126 5.19 6.75 -3.33
C VAL A 126 4.14 7.50 -2.48
N GLY A 127 4.55 8.53 -1.74
CA GLY A 127 3.66 9.36 -0.94
C GLY A 127 2.77 10.30 -1.76
N ALA A 128 3.18 10.66 -2.98
CA ALA A 128 2.44 11.55 -3.87
C ALA A 128 1.37 10.83 -4.71
N ILE A 129 1.49 9.52 -4.92
CA ILE A 129 0.54 8.74 -5.72
C ILE A 129 -0.86 8.63 -5.07
N PRO A 130 -1.02 8.41 -3.75
CA PRO A 130 -2.34 8.26 -3.15
C PRO A 130 -3.28 9.45 -3.35
N PRO A 131 -2.86 10.73 -3.20
CA PRO A 131 -3.68 11.89 -3.61
C PRO A 131 -3.99 11.98 -5.10
N LEU A 132 -3.17 11.39 -5.99
CA LEU A 132 -3.43 11.36 -7.44
C LEU A 132 -4.37 10.22 -7.85
N LEU A 133 -4.40 9.16 -7.04
CA LEU A 133 -5.25 7.99 -7.25
C LEU A 133 -6.70 8.30 -6.92
N GLY A 134 -6.93 9.10 -5.87
CA GLY A 134 -8.24 9.63 -5.53
C GLY A 134 -8.55 10.82 -6.40
#